data_AF-A0A937ATF0-F1
#
_entry.id   AF-A0A937ATF0-F1
#
_cell.length_a   1.000
_cell.length_b   1.000
_cell.length_c   1.000
_cell.angle_alpha   90.00
_cell.angle_beta   90.00
_cell.angle_gamma   90.00
#
_symmetry.space_group_name_H-M   'P 1'
#
loop_
_entity.id
_entity.type
_entity.pdbx_description
1 polymer ?
#
loop_
_entity_poly.entity_id
_entity_poly.type
_entity_poly.pdbx_seq_one_letter_code
_entity_poly.pdbx_strand_id
1 'polypeptide(L)'
;MSEKVLNKRKGIKISWRGLLAIVIFLLPFWMLVVWFFLPGRKLLIAIVDKTVVEYPGQEHLSLHWVLNQEKFLKNNTDRYEPDKDYFGFFPLEDENYKLK
;
A
#
# COMPACT_ATOMS: atom_id res chain seq x y z
N MET A 1 -36.94 36.86 -34.72
CA MET A 1 -35.48 36.59 -34.73
C MET A 1 -35.06 36.04 -33.36
N SER A 2 -35.42 34.80 -32.99
CA SER A 2 -34.97 34.20 -31.72
C SER A 2 -35.30 32.70 -31.58
N GLU A 3 -35.02 31.85 -32.58
CA GLU A 3 -35.17 30.38 -32.39
C GLU A 3 -33.92 29.56 -32.71
N LYS A 4 -32.89 30.14 -33.33
CA LYS A 4 -31.70 29.39 -33.76
C LYS A 4 -30.59 29.27 -32.71
N VAL A 5 -30.86 29.64 -31.45
CA VAL A 5 -29.88 29.52 -30.35
C VAL A 5 -30.16 28.28 -29.47
N LEU A 6 -31.15 27.45 -29.82
CA LEU A 6 -31.43 26.20 -29.12
C LEU A 6 -30.35 25.14 -29.41
N ASN A 7 -29.34 25.15 -28.56
CA ASN A 7 -28.78 23.98 -27.89
C ASN A 7 -28.31 22.83 -28.80
N LYS A 8 -27.14 22.98 -29.40
CA LYS A 8 -26.43 21.89 -30.08
C LYS A 8 -25.48 21.15 -29.12
N ARG A 9 -25.99 20.54 -28.05
CA ARG A 9 -25.21 19.58 -27.26
C ARG A 9 -25.04 18.31 -28.08
N LYS A 10 -23.94 18.22 -28.84
CA LYS A 10 -23.52 16.93 -29.42
C LYS A 10 -23.19 15.99 -28.26
N GLY A 11 -24.05 15.00 -28.03
CA GLY A 11 -23.81 13.97 -27.02
C GLY A 11 -22.53 13.20 -27.33
N ILE A 12 -21.75 12.90 -26.30
CA ILE A 12 -20.53 12.10 -26.39
C ILE A 12 -20.94 10.70 -26.87
N LYS A 13 -20.46 10.28 -28.04
CA LYS A 13 -20.68 8.94 -28.57
C LYS A 13 -19.51 8.03 -28.15
N ILE A 14 -19.68 7.31 -27.04
CA ILE A 14 -18.68 6.33 -26.57
C ILE A 14 -18.95 5.00 -27.28
N SER A 15 -17.93 4.46 -27.95
CA SER A 15 -17.98 3.11 -28.53
C SER A 15 -17.62 2.06 -27.46
N TRP A 16 -18.02 0.79 -27.64
CA TRP A 16 -17.69 -0.30 -26.72
C TRP A 16 -16.17 -0.44 -26.48
N ARG A 17 -15.35 -0.22 -27.52
CA ARG A 17 -13.88 -0.22 -27.42
C ARG A 17 -13.37 0.92 -26.53
N GLY A 18 -13.99 2.10 -26.64
CA GLY A 18 -13.69 3.24 -25.78
C GLY A 18 -14.07 2.99 -24.32
N LEU A 19 -15.24 2.37 -24.09
CA LEU A 19 -15.67 1.97 -22.75
C LEU A 19 -14.68 0.98 -22.12
N LEU A 20 -14.27 -0.04 -22.86
CA LEU A 20 -13.33 -1.06 -22.39
C LEU A 20 -11.96 -0.47 -22.06
N ALA A 21 -11.46 0.46 -22.89
CA ALA A 21 -10.21 1.17 -22.61
C ALA A 21 -10.29 1.99 -21.32
N ILE A 22 -11.42 2.67 -21.07
CA ILE A 22 -11.65 3.44 -19.84
C ILE A 22 -11.66 2.51 -18.62
N VAL A 23 -12.32 1.36 -18.71
CA VAL A 23 -12.37 0.39 -17.60
C VAL A 23 -10.96 -0.12 -17.26
N ILE A 24 -10.17 -0.52 -18.27
CA ILE A 24 -8.80 -1.00 -18.05
C ILE A 24 -7.92 0.09 -17.45
N PHE A 25 -8.04 1.33 -17.95
CA PHE A 25 -7.28 2.46 -17.44
C PHE A 25 -7.62 2.80 -15.99
N LEU A 26 -8.90 2.70 -15.61
CA LEU A 26 -9.37 3.00 -14.25
C LEU A 26 -9.28 1.81 -13.28
N LEU A 27 -8.96 0.61 -13.76
CA LEU A 27 -8.86 -0.59 -12.93
C LEU A 27 -7.86 -0.46 -11.77
N PRO A 28 -6.59 -0.02 -11.96
CA PRO A 28 -5.65 0.13 -10.84
C PRO A 28 -6.12 1.17 -9.82
N PHE A 29 -6.77 2.24 -10.28
CA PHE A 29 -7.37 3.24 -9.39
C PHE A 29 -8.47 2.61 -8.53
N TRP A 30 -9.38 1.84 -9.13
CA TRP A 30 -10.43 1.17 -8.36
C TRP A 30 -9.89 0.11 -7.40
N MET A 31 -8.85 -0.64 -7.78
CA MET A 31 -8.18 -1.57 -6.86
C MET A 31 -7.62 -0.85 -5.63
N LEU A 32 -6.99 0.32 -5.81
CA LEU A 32 -6.49 1.14 -4.72
C LEU A 32 -7.62 1.68 -3.83
N VAL A 33 -8.73 2.13 -4.42
CA VAL A 33 -9.89 2.62 -3.67
C VAL A 33 -10.51 1.51 -2.84
N VAL A 34 -10.75 0.34 -3.44
CA VAL A 34 -11.26 -0.84 -2.71
C VAL A 34 -10.31 -1.22 -1.59
N TRP A 35 -9.00 -1.27 -1.88
CA TRP A 35 -8.00 -1.52 -0.86
C TRP A 35 -8.10 -0.49 0.27
N PHE A 36 -8.17 0.81 -0.01
CA PHE A 36 -8.23 1.87 1.00
C PHE A 36 -9.36 1.66 2.02
N PHE A 37 -10.56 1.27 1.56
CA PHE A 37 -11.73 1.08 2.40
C PHE A 37 -11.84 -0.29 3.10
N LEU A 38 -11.01 -1.28 2.75
CA LEU A 38 -10.99 -2.56 3.46
C LEU A 38 -10.62 -2.35 4.95
N PRO A 39 -11.34 -2.96 5.90
CA PRO A 39 -11.02 -2.87 7.31
C PRO A 39 -9.71 -3.59 7.63
N GLY A 40 -8.98 -3.09 8.62
CA GLY A 40 -7.78 -3.75 9.13
C GLY A 40 -8.13 -4.98 9.96
N ARG A 41 -7.23 -5.96 9.95
CA ARG A 41 -7.34 -7.21 10.71
C ARG A 41 -6.27 -7.22 11.79
N LYS A 42 -6.64 -7.50 13.03
CA LYS A 42 -5.66 -7.59 14.12
C LYS A 42 -4.90 -8.89 14.01
N LEU A 43 -3.58 -8.80 14.03
CA LEU A 43 -2.69 -9.94 14.09
C LEU A 43 -1.44 -9.48 14.83
N LEU A 44 -1.17 -10.06 16.00
CA LEU A 44 -0.01 -9.72 16.81
C LEU A 44 1.16 -10.62 16.41
N ILE A 45 2.20 -10.06 15.82
CA ILE A 45 3.39 -10.78 15.33
C ILE A 45 4.63 -10.16 15.98
N ALA A 46 5.53 -11.02 16.46
CA ALA A 46 6.90 -10.64 16.76
C ALA A 46 7.80 -11.11 15.62
N ILE A 47 8.47 -10.18 14.94
CA ILE A 47 9.44 -10.48 13.88
C ILE A 47 10.83 -10.49 14.52
N VAL A 48 11.48 -11.65 14.55
CA VAL A 48 12.80 -11.84 15.14
C VAL A 48 13.75 -12.37 14.08
N ASP A 49 14.90 -11.73 13.94
CA ASP A 49 15.96 -12.22 13.08
C ASP A 49 17.34 -12.04 13.73
N LYS A 50 18.19 -13.04 13.51
CA LYS A 50 19.48 -13.23 14.15
C LYS A 50 20.66 -13.09 13.18
N THR A 51 20.40 -12.86 11.90
CA THR A 51 21.43 -12.85 10.86
C THR A 51 21.68 -11.47 10.24
N VAL A 52 21.16 -10.39 10.84
CA VAL A 52 21.46 -9.03 10.37
C VAL A 52 22.95 -8.75 10.50
N VAL A 53 23.58 -8.46 9.35
CA VAL A 53 25.00 -8.07 9.25
C VAL A 53 25.15 -6.57 9.00
N GLU A 54 24.13 -5.92 8.42
CA GLU A 54 24.14 -4.49 8.07
C GLU A 54 22.79 -3.83 8.42
N TYR A 55 22.82 -2.56 8.87
CA TYR A 55 21.64 -1.75 9.14
C TYR A 55 21.63 -0.49 8.25
N PRO A 56 20.52 -0.14 7.57
CA PRO A 56 19.19 -0.76 7.67
C PRO A 56 19.05 -2.06 6.85
N GLY A 57 18.57 -3.11 7.52
CA GLY A 57 18.32 -4.42 6.92
C GLY A 57 17.16 -4.37 5.91
N GLN A 58 17.47 -4.43 4.62
CA GLN A 58 16.46 -4.44 3.55
C GLN A 58 15.64 -5.74 3.52
N GLU A 59 16.16 -6.82 4.10
CA GLU A 59 15.63 -8.18 3.96
C GLU A 59 14.22 -8.33 4.54
N HIS A 60 13.89 -7.55 5.56
CA HIS A 60 12.60 -7.65 6.26
C HIS A 60 11.51 -6.78 5.61
N LEU A 61 11.88 -5.91 4.67
CA LEU A 61 10.96 -4.96 4.03
C LEU A 61 9.82 -5.67 3.29
N SER A 62 10.11 -6.82 2.68
CA SER A 62 9.14 -7.64 1.96
C SER A 62 8.03 -8.16 2.88
N LEU A 63 8.38 -8.66 4.07
CA LEU A 63 7.42 -9.15 5.06
C LEU A 63 6.55 -8.00 5.57
N HIS A 64 7.15 -6.86 5.94
CA HIS A 64 6.41 -5.67 6.35
C HIS A 64 5.46 -5.18 5.26
N TRP A 65 5.88 -5.22 3.99
CA TRP A 65 5.02 -4.88 2.86
C TRP A 65 3.80 -5.79 2.79
N VAL A 66 3.98 -7.12 2.86
CA VAL A 66 2.87 -8.08 2.87
C VAL A 66 1.92 -7.84 4.05
N LEU A 67 2.47 -7.63 5.25
CA LEU A 67 1.67 -7.39 6.44
C LEU A 67 0.78 -6.15 6.31
N ASN A 68 1.34 -5.07 5.78
CA ASN A 68 0.61 -3.83 5.56
C ASN A 68 -0.37 -3.93 4.39
N GLN A 69 -0.01 -4.64 3.32
CA GLN A 69 -0.85 -4.86 2.16
C GLN A 69 -2.09 -5.70 2.52
N GLU A 70 -1.95 -6.70 3.38
CA GLU A 70 -3.07 -7.48 3.93
C GLU A 70 -3.86 -6.75 5.05
N LYS A 71 -3.41 -5.54 5.39
CA LYS A 71 -3.95 -4.67 6.44
C LYS A 71 -3.92 -5.27 7.83
N PHE A 72 -2.84 -5.98 8.15
CA PHE A 72 -2.63 -6.42 9.52
C PHE A 72 -2.24 -5.24 10.42
N LEU A 73 -2.87 -5.19 11.59
CA LEU A 73 -2.62 -4.19 12.62
C LEU A 73 -2.01 -4.85 13.85
N LYS A 74 -0.97 -4.23 14.42
CA LYS A 74 -0.34 -4.67 15.67
C LYS A 74 -1.23 -4.43 16.88
N ASN A 75 -2.09 -3.43 16.81
CA ASN A 75 -3.11 -3.13 17.82
C ASN A 75 -4.40 -2.61 17.14
N ASN A 76 -5.20 -1.78 17.83
CA ASN A 76 -6.43 -1.24 17.26
C ASN A 76 -6.21 -0.29 16.08
N THR A 77 -5.05 0.36 15.99
CA THR A 77 -4.81 1.49 15.09
C THR A 77 -3.52 1.35 14.27
N ASP A 78 -2.51 0.67 14.81
CA ASP A 78 -1.16 0.84 14.32
C ASP A 78 -0.78 -0.26 13.33
N ARG A 79 -0.04 0.14 12.30
CA ARG A 79 0.53 -0.71 11.26
C ARG A 79 1.91 -1.22 11.64
N TYR A 80 2.41 -2.16 10.85
CA TYR A 80 3.76 -2.69 10.98
C TYR A 80 4.80 -1.75 10.35
N GLU A 81 5.82 -1.41 11.11
CA GLU A 81 6.91 -0.52 10.71
C GLU A 81 8.24 -1.28 10.71
N PRO A 82 9.01 -1.29 9.60
CA PRO A 82 10.27 -2.03 9.48
C PRO A 82 11.28 -1.72 10.60
N ASP A 83 11.48 -0.45 10.94
CA ASP A 83 12.47 -0.05 11.93
C ASP A 83 12.03 -0.29 13.38
N LYS A 84 10.72 -0.37 13.62
CA LYS A 84 10.15 -0.44 14.99
C LYS A 84 9.67 -1.81 15.38
N ASP A 85 9.12 -2.58 14.46
CA ASP A 85 8.46 -3.86 14.78
C ASP A 85 9.36 -5.09 14.45
N TYR A 86 10.67 -4.84 14.37
CA TYR A 86 11.72 -5.85 14.26
C TYR A 86 12.57 -5.92 15.54
N PHE A 87 12.85 -7.14 15.97
CA PHE A 87 13.66 -7.51 17.14
C PHE A 87 14.86 -8.36 16.72
N GLY A 88 16.01 -8.14 17.34
CA GLY A 88 17.23 -8.84 16.92
C GLY A 88 18.52 -8.16 17.34
N PHE A 89 19.57 -8.56 16.65
CA PHE A 89 20.92 -8.02 16.80
C PHE A 89 21.15 -6.88 15.81
N PHE A 90 21.64 -5.74 16.30
CA PHE A 90 21.95 -4.57 15.47
C PHE A 90 23.43 -4.20 15.65
N PRO A 91 24.28 -4.43 14.63
CA PRO A 91 25.68 -4.02 14.70
C PRO A 91 25.79 -2.50 14.71
N LEU A 92 26.73 -1.98 15.51
CA LEU A 92 27.11 -0.57 15.60
C LEU A 92 28.61 -0.44 15.26
N GLU A 93 29.09 0.80 15.17
CA GLU A 93 30.52 1.08 15.02
C GLU A 93 31.32 0.59 16.23
N ASP A 94 32.63 0.37 16.02
CA ASP A 94 33.59 -0.06 17.04
C ASP A 94 33.22 -1.39 17.73
N GLU A 95 32.73 -2.37 16.95
CA GLU A 95 32.35 -3.71 17.44
C GLU A 95 31.24 -3.69 18.52
N ASN A 96 30.54 -2.56 18.65
CA ASN A 96 29.39 -2.45 19.53
C ASN A 96 28.15 -3.06 18.89
N TYR A 97 27.14 -3.35 19.71
CA TYR A 97 25.84 -3.80 19.22
C TYR A 97 24.72 -3.35 20.14
N LYS A 98 23.52 -3.29 19.57
CA LYS A 98 22.28 -3.10 20.30
C LYS A 98 21.42 -4.34 20.15
N LEU A 99 20.90 -4.82 21.28
CA LEU A 99 19.83 -5.81 21.29
C LEU A 99 18.51 -5.08 21.45
N LYS A 100 17.53 -5.45 20.64
CA LYS A 100 16.17 -4.96 20.73
C LYS A 100 15.24 -6.15 20.80
#